data_AF-A0AA36MKK0-F1
#
_entry.id   AF-A0AA36MKK0-F1
#
_cell.length_a   1.000
_cell.length_b   1.000
_cell.length_c   1.000
_cell.angle_alpha   90.00
_cell.angle_beta   90.00
_cell.angle_gamma   90.00
#
_symmetry.space_group_name_H-M   'P 1'
#
loop_
_entity.id
_entity.type
_entity.pdbx_description
1 polymer ?
#
loop_
_entity_poly.entity_id
_entity_poly.type
_entity_poly.pdbx_seq_one_letter_code
_entity_poly.pdbx_strand_id
1 'polypeptide(L)'
;MQGTPECGASGLIPRCLSKILQSSEAMRATGWDWKLKVSFLEVYNEVLRDLLDDSSSMVHVIKHDDAYGTMVTNLTAVEVSRMDHINRLMEKAARARAVGATDMNATSSRSHSVFALYLHGVNRELDCELQGALHLVDLAGSERLDKSGSTGDRLKETQNINKSLSSLADVFLAKAEGRAHIPFRNSKLTHLMEPCLNGQGKTLMVVNVGPEMEHAHETLCSLRFASQVSQCNTGGKPKRCVRPVTGPKATGRQPVNSRRAK
;
A
#
# COMPACT_ATOMS: atom_id res chain seq x y z
N MET A 1 -13.87 -2.58 -0.72
CA MET A 1 -12.60 -3.35 -0.74
C MET A 1 -12.71 -4.81 -0.31
N GLN A 2 -13.38 -5.13 0.81
CA GLN A 2 -13.47 -6.50 1.34
C GLN A 2 -14.63 -7.32 0.73
N GLY A 3 -15.72 -6.65 0.35
CA GLY A 3 -16.96 -7.31 -0.08
C GLY A 3 -17.84 -7.69 1.10
N THR A 4 -18.86 -8.52 0.86
CA THR A 4 -19.69 -9.11 1.92
C THR A 4 -19.42 -10.62 2.03
N PRO A 5 -19.83 -11.26 3.13
CA PRO A 5 -19.72 -12.72 3.29
C PRO A 5 -20.61 -13.52 2.32
N GLU A 6 -21.50 -12.86 1.58
CA GLU A 6 -22.44 -13.52 0.67
C GLU A 6 -21.70 -14.19 -0.49
N CYS A 7 -22.28 -15.30 -0.97
CA CYS A 7 -21.72 -16.05 -2.08
C CYS A 7 -21.63 -15.15 -3.33
N GLY A 8 -20.42 -15.02 -3.89
CA GLY A 8 -20.16 -14.17 -5.06
C GLY A 8 -19.95 -12.69 -4.74
N ALA A 9 -20.08 -12.25 -3.49
CA ALA A 9 -19.96 -10.85 -3.09
C ALA A 9 -18.59 -10.46 -2.52
N SER A 10 -17.59 -11.35 -2.62
CA SER A 10 -16.21 -11.06 -2.22
C SER A 10 -15.66 -9.85 -2.95
N GLY A 11 -14.92 -8.99 -2.24
CA GLY A 11 -14.32 -7.77 -2.78
C GLY A 11 -12.98 -8.02 -3.48
N LEU A 12 -12.25 -6.93 -3.73
CA LEU A 12 -10.96 -6.97 -4.42
C LEU A 12 -9.89 -7.74 -3.62
N ILE A 13 -9.76 -7.48 -2.32
CA ILE A 13 -8.72 -8.10 -1.47
C ILE A 13 -8.79 -9.65 -1.52
N PRO A 14 -9.92 -10.30 -1.16
CA PRO A 14 -10.00 -11.76 -1.19
C PRO A 14 -9.83 -12.34 -2.60
N ARG A 15 -10.36 -11.67 -3.64
CA ARG A 15 -10.21 -12.13 -5.03
C ARG A 15 -8.76 -12.07 -5.53
N CYS A 16 -8.06 -10.97 -5.25
CA CYS A 16 -6.65 -10.80 -5.59
C CYS A 16 -5.79 -11.87 -4.93
N LEU A 17 -6.00 -12.12 -3.62
CA LEU A 17 -5.24 -13.12 -2.88
C LEU A 17 -5.53 -14.54 -3.37
N SER A 18 -6.79 -14.89 -3.60
CA SER A 18 -7.16 -16.18 -4.18
C SER A 18 -6.47 -16.39 -5.53
N LYS A 19 -6.45 -15.36 -6.39
CA LYS A 19 -5.80 -15.45 -7.70
C LYS A 19 -4.28 -15.63 -7.58
N ILE A 20 -3.64 -14.87 -6.69
CA ILE A 20 -2.20 -14.94 -6.47
C ILE A 20 -1.79 -16.30 -5.92
N LEU A 21 -2.53 -16.84 -4.93
CA LEU A 21 -2.28 -18.17 -4.37
C LEU A 21 -2.41 -19.28 -5.42
N GLN A 22 -3.46 -19.23 -6.26
CA GLN A 22 -3.62 -20.18 -7.36
C GLN A 22 -2.47 -20.07 -8.37
N SER A 23 -2.07 -18.85 -8.72
CA SER A 23 -0.94 -18.62 -9.63
C SER A 23 0.40 -19.05 -9.04
N SER A 24 0.65 -18.83 -7.74
CA SER A 24 1.87 -19.29 -7.09
C SER A 24 1.97 -20.81 -7.06
N GLU A 25 0.84 -21.50 -6.81
CA GLU A 25 0.81 -22.96 -6.82
C GLU A 25 1.06 -23.51 -8.23
N ALA A 26 0.42 -22.93 -9.25
CA ALA A 26 0.64 -23.34 -10.64
C ALA A 26 2.10 -23.13 -11.10
N MET A 27 2.79 -22.10 -10.60
CA MET A 27 4.19 -21.84 -10.91
C MET A 27 5.17 -22.78 -10.19
N ARG A 28 4.73 -23.58 -9.21
CA ARG A 28 5.60 -24.61 -8.61
C ARG A 28 6.04 -25.65 -9.61
N ALA A 29 5.18 -25.98 -10.58
CA ALA A 29 5.50 -26.91 -11.67
C ALA A 29 6.65 -26.42 -12.57
N THR A 30 6.98 -25.12 -12.53
CA THR A 30 8.09 -24.52 -13.29
C THR A 30 9.30 -24.18 -12.41
N GLY A 31 9.38 -24.76 -11.21
CA GLY A 31 10.52 -24.64 -10.30
C GLY A 31 10.52 -23.40 -9.40
N TRP A 32 9.42 -22.63 -9.37
CA TRP A 32 9.29 -21.47 -8.48
C TRP A 32 8.72 -21.85 -7.11
N ASP A 33 9.42 -21.44 -6.05
CA ASP A 33 8.93 -21.48 -4.67
C ASP A 33 8.59 -20.06 -4.20
N TRP A 34 7.34 -19.84 -3.79
CA TRP A 34 6.84 -18.52 -3.41
C TRP A 34 6.50 -18.46 -1.93
N LYS A 35 7.03 -17.43 -1.25
CA LYS A 35 6.66 -17.02 0.10
C LYS A 35 5.85 -15.75 0.04
N LEU A 36 4.68 -15.76 0.69
CA LEU A 36 3.73 -14.67 0.70
C LEU A 36 3.56 -14.16 2.13
N LYS A 37 3.73 -12.85 2.34
CA LYS A 37 3.49 -12.21 3.63
C LYS A 37 2.48 -11.09 3.48
N VAL A 38 1.55 -10.98 4.42
CA VAL A 38 0.56 -9.91 4.45
C VAL A 38 0.78 -9.00 5.65
N SER A 39 0.52 -7.72 5.44
CA SER A 39 0.41 -6.73 6.51
C SER A 39 -0.84 -5.89 6.29
N PHE A 40 -1.41 -5.38 7.37
CA PHE A 40 -2.60 -4.54 7.29
C PHE A 40 -2.45 -3.36 8.25
N LEU A 41 -2.44 -2.16 7.68
CA LEU A 41 -2.18 -0.91 8.38
C LEU A 41 -3.36 0.03 8.22
N GLU A 42 -3.65 0.78 9.27
CA GLU A 42 -4.53 1.94 9.25
C GLU A 42 -3.71 3.23 9.36
N VAL A 43 -4.06 4.23 8.55
CA VAL A 43 -3.60 5.61 8.71
C VAL A 43 -4.79 6.42 9.17
N TYR A 44 -4.78 6.81 10.44
CA TYR A 44 -5.81 7.62 11.06
C TYR A 44 -5.15 8.83 11.72
N ASN A 45 -5.61 10.04 11.36
CA ASN A 45 -5.09 11.27 11.93
C ASN A 45 -3.54 11.41 11.84
N GLU A 46 -2.95 11.01 10.70
CA GLU A 46 -1.48 10.95 10.47
C GLU A 46 -0.70 10.01 11.42
N VAL A 47 -1.40 9.15 12.16
CA VAL A 47 -0.85 8.08 12.99
C VAL A 47 -1.00 6.74 12.27
N LEU A 48 0.06 5.93 12.33
CA LEU A 48 0.10 4.58 11.78
C LEU A 48 -0.31 3.58 12.86
N ARG A 49 -1.28 2.72 12.56
CA ARG A 49 -1.76 1.67 13.46
C ARG A 49 -1.74 0.32 12.75
N ASP A 50 -1.07 -0.65 13.35
CA ASP A 50 -1.12 -2.04 12.89
C ASP A 50 -2.50 -2.65 13.22
N LEU A 51 -3.17 -3.21 12.21
CA LEU A 51 -4.47 -3.88 12.35
C LEU A 51 -4.34 -5.39 12.60
N LEU A 52 -3.13 -5.94 12.50
CA LEU A 52 -2.84 -7.36 12.75
C LEU A 52 -2.16 -7.60 14.09
N ASP A 53 -1.65 -6.55 14.74
CA ASP A 53 -1.10 -6.63 16.10
C ASP A 53 -2.17 -6.30 17.16
N ASP A 54 -2.19 -7.09 18.22
CA ASP A 54 -3.02 -6.81 19.40
C ASP A 54 -2.27 -5.93 20.42
N SER A 55 -0.94 -5.79 20.28
CA SER A 55 -0.08 -5.01 21.18
C SER A 55 0.15 -3.57 20.67
N SER A 56 -0.75 -2.66 21.02
CA SER A 56 -0.73 -1.25 20.56
C SER A 56 0.44 -0.38 21.08
N SER A 57 1.51 -0.95 21.64
CA SER A 57 2.57 -0.17 22.30
C SER A 57 3.75 0.23 21.41
N MET A 58 3.85 -0.31 20.19
CA MET A 58 5.00 -0.04 19.32
C MET A 58 4.81 1.20 18.46
N VAL A 59 5.85 2.03 18.36
CA VAL A 59 5.88 3.19 17.47
C VAL A 59 6.23 2.72 16.04
N HIS A 60 5.40 3.11 15.08
CA HIS A 60 5.56 2.80 13.67
C HIS A 60 6.13 4.00 12.90
N VAL A 61 7.25 3.78 12.21
CA VAL A 61 7.91 4.81 11.38
C VAL A 61 8.17 4.26 9.98
N ILE A 62 7.91 5.09 8.96
CA ILE A 62 8.20 4.78 7.55
C ILE A 62 9.70 4.93 7.30
N LYS A 63 10.33 3.90 6.73
CA LYS A 63 11.74 3.86 6.35
C LYS A 63 11.90 3.41 4.90
N HIS A 64 13.03 3.75 4.31
CA HIS A 64 13.43 3.22 3.02
C HIS A 64 13.78 1.73 3.13
N ASP A 65 13.43 0.97 2.11
CA ASP A 65 13.75 -0.45 1.98
C ASP A 65 14.25 -0.74 0.56
N ASP A 66 15.33 -1.53 0.44
CA ASP A 66 15.98 -1.81 -0.84
C ASP A 66 15.17 -2.76 -1.75
N ALA A 67 14.24 -3.53 -1.19
CA ALA A 67 13.42 -4.49 -1.91
C ALA A 67 12.07 -3.90 -2.34
N TYR A 68 11.41 -3.18 -1.42
CA TYR A 68 10.04 -2.71 -1.56
C TYR A 68 9.90 -1.18 -1.61
N GLY A 69 11.01 -0.45 -1.53
CA GLY A 69 11.08 1.02 -1.63
C GLY A 69 10.77 1.72 -0.31
N THR A 70 9.60 1.47 0.28
CA THR A 70 9.22 2.01 1.60
C THR A 70 8.55 0.94 2.44
N MET A 71 8.96 0.84 3.71
CA MET A 71 8.39 -0.08 4.69
C MET A 71 8.11 0.62 6.02
N VAL A 72 7.20 0.05 6.80
CA VAL A 72 6.88 0.53 8.15
C VAL A 72 7.59 -0.36 9.17
N THR A 73 8.31 0.28 10.09
CA THR A 73 8.97 -0.41 11.19
C THR A 73 7.97 -1.00 12.17
N ASN A 74 8.33 -2.16 12.72
CA ASN A 74 7.53 -2.89 13.70
C ASN A 74 6.12 -3.28 13.19
N LEU A 75 5.89 -3.24 11.87
CA LEU A 75 4.62 -3.68 11.29
C LEU A 75 4.58 -5.20 11.21
N THR A 76 3.50 -5.79 11.71
CA THR A 76 3.27 -7.22 11.68
C THR A 76 3.13 -7.70 10.24
N ALA A 77 3.96 -8.67 9.87
CA ALA A 77 3.91 -9.35 8.58
C ALA A 77 3.68 -10.85 8.79
N VAL A 78 2.49 -11.32 8.45
CA VAL A 78 2.07 -12.71 8.66
C VAL A 78 2.24 -13.52 7.37
N GLU A 79 2.90 -14.68 7.46
CA GLU A 79 3.01 -15.58 6.32
C GLU A 79 1.67 -16.27 6.02
N VAL A 80 1.28 -16.28 4.75
CA VAL A 80 0.01 -16.86 4.28
C VAL A 80 0.24 -17.89 3.19
N SER A 81 -0.38 -19.06 3.34
CA SER A 81 -0.32 -20.16 2.37
C SER A 81 -1.70 -20.65 1.94
N ARG A 82 -2.76 -20.22 2.62
CA ARG A 82 -4.14 -20.69 2.41
C ARG A 82 -5.15 -19.56 2.60
N MET A 83 -6.28 -19.66 1.91
CA MET A 83 -7.35 -18.66 1.99
C MET A 83 -7.96 -18.56 3.40
N ASP A 84 -8.01 -19.67 4.15
CA ASP A 84 -8.52 -19.69 5.53
C ASP A 84 -7.74 -18.75 6.47
N HIS A 85 -6.41 -18.65 6.27
CA HIS A 85 -5.56 -17.76 7.07
C HIS A 85 -5.85 -16.31 6.75
N ILE A 86 -6.04 -16.00 5.46
CA ILE A 86 -6.38 -14.66 4.99
C ILE A 86 -7.72 -14.22 5.56
N ASN A 87 -8.76 -15.06 5.50
CA ASN A 87 -10.07 -14.72 6.02
C ASN A 87 -10.01 -14.37 7.52
N ARG A 88 -9.29 -15.17 8.31
CA ARG A 88 -9.06 -14.88 9.75
C ARG A 88 -8.33 -13.56 9.98
N LEU A 89 -7.32 -13.24 9.17
CA LEU A 89 -6.59 -11.97 9.27
C LEU A 89 -7.47 -10.78 8.87
N MET A 90 -8.30 -10.93 7.84
CA MET A 90 -9.24 -9.89 7.42
C MET A 90 -10.31 -9.62 8.47
N GLU A 91 -10.86 -10.67 9.09
CA GLU A 91 -11.78 -10.53 10.22
C GLU A 91 -11.12 -9.89 11.43
N LYS A 92 -9.86 -10.27 11.74
CA LYS A 92 -9.09 -9.65 12.82
C LYS A 92 -8.92 -8.16 12.58
N ALA A 93 -8.49 -7.77 11.38
CA ALA A 93 -8.31 -6.37 11.02
C ALA A 93 -9.62 -5.58 11.02
N ALA A 94 -10.72 -6.19 10.56
CA ALA A 94 -12.05 -5.58 10.63
C ALA A 94 -12.48 -5.33 12.08
N ARG A 95 -12.22 -6.27 13.00
CA ARG A 95 -12.47 -6.08 14.44
C ARG A 95 -11.58 -4.99 15.03
N ALA A 96 -10.28 -4.99 14.73
CA ALA A 96 -9.35 -3.97 15.22
C ALA A 96 -9.78 -2.55 14.77
N ARG A 97 -10.22 -2.43 13.51
CA ARG A 97 -10.77 -1.19 12.95
C ARG A 97 -12.09 -0.78 13.62
N ALA A 98 -12.97 -1.74 13.90
CA ALA A 98 -14.24 -1.48 14.60
C ALA A 98 -14.05 -1.07 16.06
N VAL A 99 -13.07 -1.62 16.78
CA VAL A 99 -12.72 -1.19 18.15
C VAL A 99 -12.15 0.22 18.17
N GLY A 100 -11.46 0.65 17.11
CA GLY A 100 -11.13 2.07 16.92
C GLY A 100 -12.34 2.98 16.72
N ALA A 101 -13.53 2.42 16.46
CA ALA A 101 -14.76 3.15 16.18
C ALA A 101 -15.72 3.31 17.38
N THR A 102 -15.44 2.70 18.53
CA THR A 102 -16.39 2.65 19.67
C THR A 102 -16.60 3.99 20.41
N ASP A 103 -15.98 5.09 19.99
CA ASP A 103 -16.36 6.45 20.38
C ASP A 103 -17.25 7.08 19.28
N MET A 104 -18.55 6.73 19.25
CA MET A 104 -19.65 7.43 18.53
C MET A 104 -19.40 7.88 17.06
N ASN A 105 -18.42 7.31 16.34
CA ASN A 105 -18.00 7.79 15.03
C ASN A 105 -17.98 6.66 14.01
N ALA A 106 -18.46 6.94 12.80
CA ALA A 106 -18.24 6.08 11.63
C ALA A 106 -16.76 6.17 11.21
N THR A 107 -15.84 5.58 11.99
CA THR A 107 -14.38 5.66 11.80
C THR A 107 -13.91 5.03 10.47
N SER A 108 -14.73 4.20 9.83
CA SER A 108 -14.43 3.62 8.51
C SER A 108 -14.37 4.66 7.39
N SER A 109 -15.10 5.77 7.48
CA SER A 109 -15.00 6.86 6.48
C SER A 109 -13.84 7.83 6.77
N ARG A 110 -13.23 7.73 7.95
CA ARG A 110 -12.25 8.70 8.48
C ARG A 110 -10.83 8.19 8.57
N SER A 111 -10.58 6.98 8.09
CA SER A 111 -9.28 6.33 8.15
C SER A 111 -8.94 5.74 6.79
N HIS A 112 -7.68 5.83 6.39
CA HIS A 112 -7.18 5.10 5.23
C HIS A 112 -6.72 3.72 5.68
N SER A 113 -6.99 2.70 4.89
CA SER A 113 -6.51 1.35 5.15
C SER A 113 -5.58 0.89 4.03
N VAL A 114 -4.43 0.36 4.41
CA VAL A 114 -3.40 -0.12 3.49
C VAL A 114 -3.19 -1.61 3.77
N PHE A 115 -3.73 -2.44 2.89
CA PHE A 115 -3.39 -3.86 2.85
C PHE A 115 -2.19 -4.05 1.93
N ALA A 116 -1.12 -4.68 2.40
CA ALA A 116 0.04 -4.99 1.58
C ALA A 116 0.34 -6.49 1.59
N LEU A 117 0.49 -7.05 0.39
CA LEU A 117 0.95 -8.41 0.15
C LEU A 117 2.36 -8.34 -0.44
N TYR A 118 3.32 -8.91 0.28
CA TYR A 118 4.70 -9.07 -0.15
C TYR A 118 4.89 -10.47 -0.73
N LEU A 119 5.51 -10.52 -1.91
CA LEU A 119 5.82 -11.74 -2.64
C LEU A 119 7.34 -11.89 -2.74
N HIS A 120 7.83 -13.08 -2.38
CA HIS A 120 9.22 -13.48 -2.60
C HIS A 120 9.22 -14.84 -3.29
N GLY A 121 9.64 -14.86 -4.55
CA GLY A 121 9.74 -16.07 -5.36
C GLY A 121 11.20 -16.45 -5.57
N VAL A 122 11.52 -17.73 -5.47
CA VAL A 122 12.87 -18.27 -5.71
C VAL A 122 12.78 -19.40 -6.73
N ASN A 123 13.60 -19.34 -7.77
CA ASN A 123 13.80 -20.43 -8.72
C ASN A 123 15.28 -20.81 -8.70
N ARG A 124 15.57 -21.98 -8.13
CA ARG A 124 16.95 -22.46 -7.94
C ARG A 124 17.57 -22.99 -9.21
N GLU A 125 16.76 -23.53 -10.13
CA GLU A 125 17.23 -24.03 -11.42
C GLU A 125 17.74 -22.87 -12.30
N LEU A 126 17.08 -21.71 -12.20
CA LEU A 126 17.44 -20.49 -12.91
C LEU A 126 18.39 -19.56 -12.11
N ASP A 127 18.80 -19.96 -10.89
CA ASP A 127 19.56 -19.14 -9.94
C ASP A 127 19.00 -17.70 -9.84
N CYS A 128 17.68 -17.57 -9.70
CA CYS A 128 17.05 -16.25 -9.59
C CYS A 128 16.00 -16.16 -8.48
N GLU A 129 15.89 -14.98 -7.89
CA GLU A 129 14.82 -14.59 -7.00
C GLU A 129 14.09 -13.35 -7.53
N LEU A 130 12.81 -13.27 -7.20
CA LEU A 130 11.91 -12.17 -7.51
C LEU A 130 11.28 -11.64 -6.23
N GLN A 131 11.24 -10.32 -6.11
CA GLN A 131 10.53 -9.64 -5.04
C GLN A 131 9.52 -8.66 -5.63
N GLY A 132 8.35 -8.61 -5.02
CA GLY A 132 7.29 -7.68 -5.42
C GLY A 132 6.31 -7.44 -4.29
N ALA A 133 5.55 -6.36 -4.40
CA ALA A 133 4.49 -6.03 -3.46
C ALA A 133 3.22 -5.62 -4.21
N LEU A 134 2.07 -6.04 -3.68
CA LEU A 134 0.75 -5.55 -4.06
C LEU A 134 0.19 -4.74 -2.90
N HIS A 135 -0.09 -3.47 -3.15
CA HIS A 135 -0.76 -2.59 -2.20
C HIS A 135 -2.21 -2.39 -2.63
N LEU A 136 -3.13 -2.67 -1.71
CA LEU A 136 -4.57 -2.44 -1.86
C LEU A 136 -4.97 -1.39 -0.83
N VAL A 137 -5.15 -0.16 -1.32
CA VAL A 137 -5.39 1.02 -0.48
C VAL A 137 -6.87 1.39 -0.54
N ASP A 138 -7.52 1.43 0.62
CA ASP A 138 -8.86 1.94 0.83
C ASP A 138 -8.75 3.36 1.39
N LEU A 139 -9.20 4.36 0.63
CA LEU A 139 -9.08 5.75 1.03
C LEU A 139 -10.26 6.16 1.91
N ALA A 140 -10.01 7.01 2.90
CA ALA A 140 -11.04 7.72 3.64
C ALA A 140 -11.93 8.53 2.67
N GLY A 141 -13.13 8.86 3.14
CA GLY A 141 -14.08 9.68 2.40
C GLY A 141 -13.50 11.06 2.08
N SER A 142 -13.91 11.60 0.93
CA SER A 142 -13.45 12.89 0.39
C SER A 142 -14.30 14.08 0.83
N GLU A 143 -15.28 13.86 1.72
CA GLU A 143 -16.25 14.86 2.12
C GLU A 143 -15.60 16.08 2.80
N ARG A 144 -16.07 17.26 2.42
CA ARG A 144 -15.53 18.53 2.91
C ARG A 144 -16.10 18.93 4.27
N LEU A 145 -15.26 19.62 5.04
CA LEU A 145 -15.51 20.14 6.40
C LEU A 145 -16.78 21.00 6.51
N ASP A 146 -17.12 21.67 5.42
CA ASP A 146 -18.09 22.75 5.25
C ASP A 146 -19.50 22.36 5.77
N LYS A 147 -19.81 21.06 5.76
CA LYS A 147 -21.11 20.51 6.20
C LYS A 147 -21.12 19.93 7.62
N SER A 148 -19.97 19.82 8.28
CA SER A 148 -19.84 19.00 9.49
C SER A 148 -20.14 19.71 10.82
N GLY A 149 -20.10 21.05 10.85
CA GLY A 149 -20.26 21.84 12.09
C GLY A 149 -19.24 21.50 13.20
N SER A 150 -18.12 20.85 12.85
CA SER A 150 -17.17 20.30 13.83
C SER A 150 -16.30 21.39 14.47
N THR A 151 -16.15 21.32 15.79
CA THR A 151 -15.31 22.24 16.59
C THR A 151 -14.26 21.45 17.39
N GLY A 152 -13.18 22.12 17.83
CA GLY A 152 -12.15 21.53 18.67
C GLY A 152 -11.35 20.41 17.99
N ASP A 153 -11.15 19.28 18.67
CA ASP A 153 -10.30 18.18 18.18
C ASP A 153 -10.90 17.46 16.96
N ARG A 154 -12.22 17.50 16.80
CA ARG A 154 -12.91 16.94 15.62
C ARG A 154 -12.62 17.73 14.34
N LEU A 155 -12.36 19.03 14.47
CA LEU A 155 -11.91 19.85 13.34
C LEU A 155 -10.48 19.48 12.95
N LYS A 156 -9.57 19.29 13.92
CA LYS A 156 -8.18 18.87 13.69
C LYS A 156 -8.11 17.48 13.03
N GLU A 157 -8.90 16.53 13.54
CA GLU A 157 -9.03 15.19 12.96
C GLU A 157 -9.44 15.29 11.49
N THR A 158 -10.53 16.00 11.20
CA THR A 158 -11.05 16.12 9.84
C THR A 158 -10.07 16.88 8.92
N GLN A 159 -9.33 17.87 9.44
CA GLN A 159 -8.23 18.51 8.72
C GLN A 159 -7.12 17.51 8.36
N ASN A 160 -6.74 16.61 9.26
CA ASN A 160 -5.69 15.62 9.01
C ASN A 160 -6.13 14.52 8.03
N ILE A 161 -7.40 14.12 8.07
CA ILE A 161 -7.97 13.19 7.06
C ILE A 161 -7.90 13.83 5.68
N ASN A 162 -8.42 15.05 5.55
CA ASN A 162 -8.40 15.78 4.29
C ASN A 162 -6.99 16.13 3.84
N LYS A 163 -6.05 16.37 4.77
CA LYS A 163 -4.64 16.57 4.46
C LYS A 163 -4.04 15.39 3.69
N SER A 164 -4.40 14.16 4.04
CA SER A 164 -3.92 12.95 3.36
C SER A 164 -4.35 12.93 1.90
N LEU A 165 -5.64 13.21 1.63
CA LEU A 165 -6.20 13.26 0.28
C LEU A 165 -5.70 14.47 -0.53
N SER A 166 -5.59 15.65 0.10
CA SER A 166 -5.00 16.83 -0.53
C SER A 166 -3.54 16.61 -0.89
N SER A 167 -2.74 16.02 0.01
CA SER A 167 -1.35 15.67 -0.28
C SER A 167 -1.24 14.68 -1.44
N LEU A 168 -2.17 13.72 -1.52
CA LEU A 168 -2.22 12.77 -2.62
C LEU A 168 -2.54 13.48 -3.94
N ALA A 169 -3.46 14.46 -3.95
CA ALA A 169 -3.73 15.30 -5.10
C ALA A 169 -2.52 16.14 -5.52
N ASP A 170 -1.77 16.70 -4.57
CA ASP A 170 -0.54 17.45 -4.84
C ASP A 170 0.55 16.56 -5.47
N VAL A 171 0.67 15.31 -5.00
CA VAL A 171 1.59 14.32 -5.60
C VAL A 171 1.22 14.05 -7.06
N PHE A 172 -0.05 13.79 -7.33
CA PHE A 172 -0.52 13.57 -8.70
C PHE A 172 -0.31 14.81 -9.58
N LEU A 173 -0.69 16.00 -9.10
CA LEU A 173 -0.45 17.26 -9.82
C LEU A 173 1.02 17.45 -10.17
N ALA A 174 1.90 17.30 -9.17
CA ALA A 174 3.34 17.45 -9.36
C ALA A 174 3.88 16.46 -10.40
N LYS A 175 3.34 15.23 -10.44
CA LYS A 175 3.70 14.23 -11.44
C LYS A 175 3.17 14.53 -12.83
N ALA A 176 1.92 14.98 -12.96
CA ALA A 176 1.33 15.36 -14.25
C ALA A 176 2.10 16.53 -14.89
N GLU A 177 2.53 17.49 -14.07
CA GLU A 177 3.34 18.64 -14.50
C GLU A 177 4.83 18.31 -14.71
N GLY A 178 5.28 17.09 -14.38
CA GLY A 178 6.69 16.70 -14.51
C GLY A 178 7.64 17.47 -13.59
N ARG A 179 7.17 17.91 -12.40
CA ARG A 179 8.00 18.63 -11.43
C ARG A 179 9.17 17.77 -10.96
N ALA A 180 10.33 18.40 -10.74
CA ALA A 180 11.51 17.72 -10.22
C ALA A 180 11.33 17.19 -8.79
N HIS A 181 10.59 17.94 -7.95
CA HIS A 181 10.28 17.54 -6.59
C HIS A 181 8.81 17.11 -6.48
N ILE A 182 8.59 15.88 -6.02
CA ILE A 182 7.26 15.32 -5.76
C ILE A 182 7.05 15.23 -4.23
N PRO A 183 5.99 15.83 -3.66
CA PRO A 183 5.83 16.00 -2.22
C PRO A 183 5.30 14.76 -1.49
N PHE A 184 5.90 13.58 -1.71
CA PHE A 184 5.47 12.32 -1.07
C PHE A 184 5.47 12.38 0.46
N ARG A 185 6.32 13.22 1.06
CA ARG A 185 6.47 13.32 2.52
C ARG A 185 5.43 14.22 3.21
N ASN A 186 4.52 14.86 2.47
CA ASN A 186 3.52 15.77 3.04
C ASN A 186 2.46 15.06 3.89
N SER A 187 2.22 13.76 3.65
CA SER A 187 1.38 12.90 4.48
C SER A 187 2.00 11.51 4.66
N LYS A 188 1.59 10.79 5.71
CA LYS A 188 2.00 9.39 5.88
C LYS A 188 1.51 8.51 4.74
N LEU A 189 0.28 8.73 4.27
CA LEU A 189 -0.31 7.98 3.16
C LEU A 189 0.52 8.12 1.88
N THR A 190 0.83 9.35 1.46
CA THR A 190 1.62 9.59 0.25
C THR A 190 3.04 9.02 0.35
N HIS A 191 3.63 9.02 1.53
CA HIS A 191 4.96 8.46 1.76
C HIS A 191 4.94 6.93 1.66
N LEU A 192 3.89 6.28 2.16
CA LEU A 192 3.69 4.83 1.99
C LEU A 192 3.46 4.43 0.52
N MET A 193 2.80 5.29 -0.25
CA MET A 193 2.45 5.04 -1.64
C MET A 193 3.56 5.43 -2.62
N GLU A 194 4.65 6.04 -2.16
CA GLU A 194 5.76 6.51 -3.00
C GLU A 194 6.27 5.42 -3.97
N PRO A 195 6.52 4.16 -3.56
CA PRO A 195 7.01 3.13 -4.50
C PRO A 195 6.02 2.83 -5.62
N CYS A 196 4.72 2.84 -5.34
CA CYS A 196 3.66 2.59 -6.33
C CYS A 196 3.52 3.75 -7.32
N LEU A 197 3.80 4.97 -6.87
CA LEU A 197 3.57 6.20 -7.63
C LEU A 197 4.84 6.74 -8.28
N ASN A 198 6.03 6.28 -7.91
CA ASN A 198 7.31 6.76 -8.43
C ASN A 198 7.92 5.85 -9.52
N GLY A 199 7.06 5.11 -10.23
CA GLY A 199 7.42 4.38 -11.44
C GLY A 199 8.07 3.01 -11.23
N GLN A 200 8.03 2.49 -10.00
CA GLN A 200 8.47 1.14 -9.68
C GLN A 200 7.32 0.11 -9.68
N GLY A 201 6.13 0.50 -10.14
CA GLY A 201 4.96 -0.38 -10.13
C GLY A 201 3.87 0.03 -11.13
N LYS A 202 2.84 -0.81 -11.19
CA LYS A 202 1.59 -0.50 -11.89
C LYS A 202 0.58 -0.03 -10.86
N THR A 203 -0.06 1.10 -11.11
CA THR A 203 -1.08 1.65 -10.22
C THR A 203 -2.42 1.70 -10.95
N LEU A 204 -3.46 1.18 -10.32
CA LEU A 204 -4.85 1.28 -10.75
C LEU A 204 -5.62 2.03 -9.68
N MET A 205 -6.32 3.07 -10.08
CA MET A 205 -7.27 3.78 -9.22
C MET A 205 -8.69 3.37 -9.61
N VAL A 206 -9.49 2.97 -8.62
CA VAL A 206 -10.92 2.72 -8.78
C VAL A 206 -11.66 3.83 -8.04
N VAL A 207 -12.58 4.51 -8.73
CA VAL A 207 -13.35 5.61 -8.16
C VAL A 207 -14.80 5.16 -8.01
N ASN A 208 -15.29 5.15 -6.78
CA ASN A 208 -16.67 4.81 -6.44
C ASN A 208 -17.48 6.10 -6.32
N VAL A 209 -18.67 6.12 -6.92
CA VAL A 209 -19.56 7.28 -6.95
C VAL A 209 -20.99 6.86 -6.58
N GLY A 210 -21.71 7.76 -5.91
CA GLY A 210 -23.14 7.59 -5.62
C GLY A 210 -23.99 8.13 -6.78
N PRO A 211 -24.97 7.36 -7.29
CA PRO A 211 -25.86 7.81 -8.37
C PRO A 211 -26.96 8.78 -7.91
N GLU A 212 -27.20 8.90 -6.60
CA GLU A 212 -28.28 9.72 -6.04
C GLU A 212 -27.98 11.22 -6.09
N MET A 213 -29.05 12.03 -6.22
CA MET A 213 -28.93 13.49 -6.31
C MET A 213 -28.26 14.14 -5.09
N GLU A 214 -28.46 13.57 -3.90
CA GLU A 214 -27.80 14.03 -2.67
C GLU A 214 -26.27 13.91 -2.72
N HIS A 215 -25.75 12.97 -3.53
CA HIS A 215 -24.32 12.71 -3.71
C HIS A 215 -23.72 13.48 -4.90
N ALA A 216 -24.53 14.20 -5.69
CA ALA A 216 -24.09 14.80 -6.96
C ALA A 216 -22.84 15.69 -6.84
N HIS A 217 -22.73 16.47 -5.77
CA HIS A 217 -21.56 17.31 -5.52
C HIS A 217 -20.28 16.49 -5.26
N GLU A 218 -20.35 15.51 -4.36
CA GLU A 218 -19.21 14.66 -4.00
C GLU A 218 -18.81 13.74 -5.16
N THR A 219 -19.79 13.26 -5.93
CA THR A 219 -19.56 12.52 -7.19
C THR A 219 -18.79 13.37 -8.18
N LEU A 220 -19.17 14.64 -8.39
CA LEU A 220 -18.44 15.55 -9.28
C LEU A 220 -17.01 15.80 -8.79
N CYS A 221 -16.81 16.01 -7.49
CA CYS A 221 -15.48 16.16 -6.89
C CYS A 221 -14.60 14.92 -7.12
N SER A 222 -15.14 13.73 -6.89
CA SER A 222 -14.44 12.45 -7.07
C SER A 222 -14.05 12.21 -8.54
N LEU A 223 -14.95 12.52 -9.48
CA LEU A 223 -14.67 12.41 -10.92
C LEU A 223 -13.63 13.42 -11.41
N ARG A 224 -13.64 14.65 -10.90
CA ARG A 224 -12.60 15.65 -11.20
C ARG A 224 -11.23 15.19 -10.71
N PHE A 225 -11.17 14.65 -9.49
CA PHE A 225 -9.95 14.07 -8.95
C PHE A 225 -9.45 12.90 -9.82
N ALA A 226 -10.34 11.98 -10.21
CA ALA A 226 -10.01 10.87 -11.11
C ALA A 226 -9.43 11.36 -12.45
N SER A 227 -10.04 12.41 -13.03
CA SER A 227 -9.56 13.03 -14.27
C SER A 227 -8.15 13.58 -14.11
N GLN A 228 -7.84 14.25 -12.99
CA GLN A 228 -6.50 14.73 -12.70
C GLN A 228 -5.48 13.57 -12.53
N VAL A 229 -5.86 12.51 -11.81
CA VAL A 229 -5.00 11.32 -11.67
C VAL A 229 -4.73 10.67 -13.02
N SER A 230 -5.72 10.63 -13.92
CA SER A 230 -5.56 10.02 -15.25
C SER A 230 -4.53 10.72 -16.15
N GLN A 231 -4.21 11.99 -15.88
CA GLN A 231 -3.19 12.76 -16.59
C GLN A 231 -1.77 12.44 -16.09
N CYS A 232 -1.65 11.74 -14.97
CA CYS A 232 -0.37 11.41 -14.37
C CYS A 232 0.23 10.17 -15.03
N ASN A 233 1.46 10.29 -15.53
CA ASN A 233 2.26 9.11 -15.81
C ASN A 233 2.97 8.70 -14.51
N THR A 234 2.67 7.50 -13.98
CA THR A 234 3.41 6.97 -12.83
C THR A 234 4.89 6.80 -13.15
N GLY A 235 5.26 6.77 -14.44
CA GLY A 235 6.62 6.76 -14.95
C GLY A 235 7.27 5.39 -14.87
N GLY A 236 8.45 5.27 -15.48
CA GLY A 236 9.36 4.13 -15.32
C GLY A 236 9.12 2.94 -16.26
N LYS A 237 10.21 2.39 -16.80
CA LYS A 237 10.20 0.98 -17.24
C LYS A 237 10.07 0.15 -15.97
N PRO A 238 9.11 -0.80 -15.88
CA PRO A 238 8.98 -1.64 -14.70
C PRO A 238 10.33 -2.32 -14.43
N LYS A 239 10.98 -1.96 -13.33
CA LYS A 239 12.26 -2.53 -12.95
C LYS A 239 11.98 -3.92 -12.41
N ARG A 240 12.18 -4.95 -13.26
CA ARG A 240 12.14 -6.34 -12.80
C ARG A 240 13.24 -6.50 -11.74
N CYS A 241 12.84 -6.69 -10.48
CA CYS A 241 13.75 -7.03 -9.40
C CYS A 241 14.10 -8.52 -9.48
N VAL A 242 14.82 -8.91 -10.54
CA VAL A 242 15.48 -10.22 -10.62
C VAL A 242 16.84 -10.10 -9.97
N ARG A 243 17.08 -10.88 -8.93
CA ARG A 243 18.39 -10.97 -8.28
C ARG A 243 18.87 -12.43 -8.35
N PRO A 244 20.18 -12.68 -8.43
CA PRO A 244 20.68 -14.04 -8.34
C PRO A 244 20.50 -14.58 -6.91
N VAL A 245 20.21 -15.88 -6.75
CA VAL A 245 20.01 -16.50 -5.43
C VAL A 245 21.35 -16.64 -4.72
N THR A 246 22.39 -16.99 -5.47
CA THR A 246 23.76 -16.79 -5.03
C THR A 246 24.07 -15.30 -5.09
N GLY A 247 24.28 -14.66 -3.93
CA GLY A 247 24.60 -13.23 -3.85
C GLY A 247 25.76 -12.84 -4.79
N PRO A 248 25.98 -11.54 -5.08
CA PRO A 248 26.94 -11.11 -6.09
C PRO A 248 28.27 -11.84 -5.88
N LYS A 249 28.71 -12.62 -6.88
CA LYS A 249 30.05 -13.23 -6.87
C LYS A 249 31.02 -12.10 -6.56
N ALA A 250 31.67 -12.17 -5.39
CA ALA A 250 32.68 -11.20 -5.01
C ALA A 250 33.69 -11.16 -6.16
N THR A 251 33.70 -10.06 -6.91
CA THR A 251 34.74 -9.79 -7.87
C THR A 251 36.00 -9.66 -7.04
N GLY A 252 36.82 -10.72 -7.07
CA GLY A 252 38.08 -10.76 -6.35
C GLY A 252 38.88 -9.52 -6.72
N ARG A 253 39.07 -8.62 -5.76
CA ARG A 253 40.09 -7.60 -5.87
C ARG A 253 41.40 -8.36 -6.04
N GLN A 254 41.94 -8.35 -7.26
CA GLN A 254 43.35 -8.68 -7.44
C GLN A 254 44.15 -7.71 -6.55
N PRO A 255 45.02 -8.21 -5.68
CA PRO A 255 45.91 -7.33 -4.94
C PRO A 255 46.78 -6.60 -5.96
N VAL A 256 46.64 -5.27 -6.03
CA VAL A 256 47.56 -4.42 -6.77
C VAL A 256 48.93 -4.61 -6.13
N ASN A 257 49.80 -5.32 -6.83
CA ASN A 257 51.18 -5.55 -6.43
C ASN A 257 51.88 -4.21 -6.17
N SER A 258 52.22 -3.98 -4.91
CA SER A 258 53.24 -3.01 -4.52
C SER A 258 54.62 -3.52 -4.96
N ARG A 259 55.23 -2.87 -5.95
CA ARG A 259 56.69 -2.81 -6.31
C ARG A 259 56.76 -2.14 -7.69
N ARG A 260 57.58 -1.14 -7.99
CA ARG A 260 58.90 -0.80 -7.50
C ARG A 260 59.20 0.67 -7.83
N ALA A 261 59.96 1.31 -6.95
CA ALA A 261 60.65 2.56 -7.17
C ALA A 261 61.57 2.53 -8.40
N LYS A 262 61.63 3.65 -9.11
CA LYS A 262 62.87 4.29 -9.56
C LYS A 262 62.68 5.80 -9.40
#